data_AF-A0AAC9RM81-F1
#
_entry.id   AF-A0AAC9RM81-F1
#
_cell.length_a   1.000
_cell.length_b   1.000
_cell.length_c   1.000
_cell.angle_alpha   90.00
_cell.angle_beta   90.00
_cell.angle_gamma   90.00
#
_symmetry.space_group_name_H-M   'P 1'
#
loop_
_entity.id
_entity.type
_entity.pdbx_description
1 polymer ?
#
loop_
_entity_poly.entity_id
_entity_poly.type
_entity_poly.pdbx_seq_one_letter_code
_entity_poly.pdbx_strand_id
1 'polypeptide(L)'
;MTIKRIVLILFLIISVILLATRFLSSIDQGTTITIRNQTDQCLKDLVFVSNANKEGFNISNIAPQTAISFQYDIGGFNENAVNLQYISELGDIKNYNIIGYVYEFYSHIYIDIISISPEGKLNIKVETLK
;
A
#
# COMPACT_ATOMS: atom_id res chain seq x y z
N MET A 1 -15.95 35.35 37.36
CA MET A 1 -16.27 34.49 36.19
C MET A 1 -17.44 33.60 36.58
N THR A 2 -18.58 33.65 35.87
CA THR A 2 -19.79 32.91 36.26
C THR A 2 -19.68 31.42 35.90
N ILE A 3 -20.24 30.52 36.72
CA ILE A 3 -20.24 29.06 36.51
C ILE A 3 -20.63 28.68 35.06
N LYS A 4 -21.64 29.38 34.49
CA LYS A 4 -22.08 29.21 33.09
C LYS A 4 -20.97 29.41 32.05
N ARG A 5 -20.03 30.33 32.29
CA ARG A 5 -18.88 30.59 31.40
C ARG A 5 -17.82 29.49 31.51
N ILE A 6 -17.61 28.93 32.70
CA ILE A 6 -16.67 27.83 32.93
C ILE A 6 -17.15 26.57 32.21
N VAL A 7 -18.45 26.24 32.34
CA VAL A 7 -19.05 25.09 31.65
C VAL A 7 -18.97 25.23 30.13
N LEU A 8 -19.25 26.43 29.60
CA LEU A 8 -19.14 26.70 28.17
C LEU A 8 -17.71 26.48 27.64
N ILE A 9 -16.71 26.97 28.37
CA ILE A 9 -15.30 26.82 27.98
C ILE A 9 -14.88 25.34 28.02
N LEU A 10 -15.27 24.60 29.07
CA LEU A 10 -14.99 23.17 29.16
C LEU A 10 -15.64 22.39 28.01
N PHE A 11 -16.89 22.70 27.68
CA PHE A 11 -17.58 22.10 26.53
C PHE A 11 -16.87 22.40 25.21
N LEU A 12 -16.38 23.63 25.03
CA LEU A 12 -15.64 24.04 23.84
C LEU A 12 -14.30 23.30 23.72
N ILE A 13 -13.55 23.17 24.82
CA ILE A 13 -12.29 22.44 24.87
C ILE A 13 -12.51 20.96 24.53
N ILE A 14 -13.51 20.32 25.13
CA ILE A 14 -13.85 18.91 24.84
C ILE A 14 -14.25 18.74 23.38
N SER A 15 -15.06 19.65 22.84
CA SER A 15 -15.50 19.59 21.43
C SER A 15 -14.32 19.75 20.47
N VAL A 16 -13.38 20.64 20.77
CA VAL A 16 -12.16 20.83 19.97
C VAL A 16 -11.26 19.60 20.05
N ILE A 17 -11.09 18.99 21.23
CA ILE A 17 -10.30 17.76 21.38
C ILE A 17 -10.94 16.59 20.61
N LEU A 18 -12.28 16.44 20.67
CA LEU A 18 -13.00 15.40 19.92
C LEU A 18 -12.91 15.61 18.41
N LEU A 19 -12.97 16.86 17.93
CA LEU A 19 -12.75 17.16 16.51
C LEU A 19 -11.30 16.89 16.11
N ALA A 20 -10.35 17.39 16.90
CA ALA A 20 -8.93 17.25 16.64
C ALA A 20 -8.54 15.78 16.59
N THR A 21 -8.99 14.94 17.54
CA THR A 21 -8.74 13.49 17.50
C THR A 21 -9.38 12.81 16.30
N ARG A 22 -10.56 13.24 15.83
CA ARG A 22 -11.17 12.69 14.61
C ARG A 22 -10.41 13.06 13.33
N PHE A 23 -9.82 14.25 13.27
CA PHE A 23 -9.06 14.73 12.11
C PHE A 23 -7.55 14.43 12.18
N LEU A 24 -6.99 14.21 13.37
CA LEU A 24 -5.58 13.88 13.61
C LEU A 24 -5.35 12.39 13.86
N SER A 25 -6.38 11.61 14.19
CA SER A 25 -6.29 10.17 13.96
C SER A 25 -6.17 9.99 12.46
N SER A 26 -4.98 9.58 12.03
CA SER A 26 -4.75 8.93 10.75
C SER A 26 -5.69 7.74 10.67
N ILE A 27 -6.92 7.97 10.21
CA ILE A 27 -7.77 6.89 9.74
C ILE A 27 -6.97 6.29 8.58
N ASP A 28 -6.55 5.04 8.75
CA ASP A 28 -5.84 4.23 7.76
C ASP A 28 -6.54 4.31 6.40
N GLN A 29 -6.15 5.28 5.57
CA GLN A 29 -6.52 5.39 4.16
C GLN A 29 -5.43 4.78 3.27
N GLY A 30 -4.76 3.74 3.76
CA GLY A 30 -3.84 2.96 2.94
C GLY A 30 -4.61 2.25 1.84
N THR A 31 -4.06 2.27 0.63
CA THR A 31 -4.56 1.41 -0.45
C THR A 31 -4.29 -0.04 -0.06
N THR A 32 -5.28 -0.91 -0.22
CA THR A 32 -5.09 -2.35 0.01
C THR A 32 -4.38 -2.94 -1.20
N ILE A 33 -3.18 -3.43 -0.98
CA ILE A 33 -2.38 -4.09 -2.02
C ILE A 33 -2.57 -5.58 -1.85
N THR A 34 -3.03 -6.25 -2.91
CA THR A 34 -3.15 -7.71 -2.95
C THR A 34 -2.25 -8.25 -4.04
N ILE A 35 -1.24 -9.04 -3.67
CA ILE A 35 -0.35 -9.69 -4.63
C ILE A 35 -0.71 -11.17 -4.66
N ARG A 36 -1.07 -11.67 -5.83
CA ARG A 36 -1.46 -13.07 -6.06
C ARG A 36 -0.39 -13.78 -6.87
N ASN A 37 0.08 -14.90 -6.35
CA ASN A 37 0.97 -15.80 -7.06
C ASN A 37 0.13 -16.86 -7.78
N GLN A 38 -0.11 -16.69 -9.07
CA GLN A 38 -0.84 -17.67 -9.88
C GLN A 38 0.09 -18.72 -10.51
N THR A 39 1.36 -18.73 -10.11
CA THR A 39 2.37 -19.66 -10.60
C THR A 39 2.41 -20.93 -9.74
N ASP A 40 3.14 -21.93 -10.20
CA ASP A 40 3.45 -23.16 -9.47
C ASP A 40 4.70 -23.04 -8.58
N GLN A 41 5.39 -21.89 -8.63
CA GLN A 41 6.64 -21.64 -7.92
C GLN A 41 6.40 -20.75 -6.69
N CYS A 42 7.20 -20.95 -5.64
CA CYS A 42 7.19 -20.08 -4.48
C CYS A 42 7.97 -18.80 -4.79
N LEU A 43 7.30 -17.66 -4.74
CA LEU A 43 7.96 -16.37 -4.92
C LEU A 43 8.56 -15.94 -3.58
N LYS A 44 9.79 -15.43 -3.61
CA LYS A 44 10.51 -14.98 -2.41
C LYS A 44 11.07 -13.59 -2.62
N ASP A 45 11.35 -12.92 -1.51
CA ASP A 45 12.12 -11.67 -1.47
C ASP A 45 11.57 -10.60 -2.43
N LEU A 46 10.26 -10.37 -2.36
CA LEU A 46 9.62 -9.26 -3.07
C LEU A 46 9.60 -8.03 -2.19
N VAL A 47 9.76 -6.86 -2.81
CA VAL A 47 9.68 -5.58 -2.11
C VAL A 47 8.72 -4.68 -2.86
N PHE A 48 7.63 -4.31 -2.21
CA PHE A 48 6.66 -3.37 -2.76
C PHE A 48 7.00 -1.95 -2.29
N VAL A 49 7.11 -1.01 -3.22
CA VAL A 49 7.52 0.37 -2.91
C VAL A 49 6.66 1.37 -3.65
N SER A 50 6.34 2.47 -2.98
CA SER A 50 5.92 3.72 -3.64
C SER A 50 7.02 4.76 -3.45
N ASN A 51 7.18 5.71 -4.37
CA ASN A 51 8.03 6.87 -4.13
C ASN A 51 7.43 7.87 -3.10
N ALA A 52 6.14 7.75 -2.77
CA ALA A 52 5.53 8.52 -1.68
C ALA A 52 6.01 8.07 -0.31
N ASN A 53 6.19 6.76 -0.13
CA ASN A 53 6.61 6.15 1.11
C ASN A 53 8.04 5.60 0.97
N LYS A 54 8.98 6.19 1.68
CA LYS A 54 10.40 5.80 1.61
C LYS A 54 10.67 4.39 2.15
N GLU A 55 9.75 3.82 2.92
CA GLU A 55 9.87 2.49 3.48
C GLU A 55 9.14 1.47 2.60
N GLY A 56 9.90 0.54 2.01
CA GLY A 56 9.33 -0.56 1.24
C GLY A 56 8.67 -1.60 2.13
N PHE A 57 7.62 -2.25 1.62
CA PHE A 57 7.00 -3.40 2.25
C PHE A 57 7.67 -4.68 1.76
N ASN A 58 8.40 -5.35 2.66
CA ASN A 58 9.11 -6.58 2.36
C ASN A 58 8.17 -7.79 2.50
N ILE A 59 8.18 -8.64 1.47
CA ILE A 59 7.38 -9.86 1.39
C ILE A 59 8.34 -11.03 1.30
N SER A 60 8.48 -11.75 2.41
CA SER A 60 9.45 -12.86 2.51
C SER A 60 9.14 -13.98 1.53
N ASN A 61 7.86 -14.38 1.43
CA ASN A 61 7.42 -15.33 0.41
C ASN A 61 5.92 -15.22 0.11
N ILE A 62 5.54 -15.71 -1.06
CA ILE A 62 4.16 -15.98 -1.47
C ILE A 62 4.14 -17.39 -2.06
N ALA A 63 3.47 -18.31 -1.37
CA ALA A 63 3.35 -19.71 -1.81
C ALA A 63 2.61 -19.81 -3.17
N PRO A 64 2.83 -20.91 -3.93
CA PRO A 64 2.12 -21.15 -5.18
C PRO A 64 0.59 -21.08 -5.00
N GLN A 65 -0.12 -20.47 -5.94
CA GLN A 65 -1.58 -20.35 -5.93
C GLN A 65 -2.16 -19.64 -4.68
N THR A 66 -1.36 -18.79 -4.02
CA THR A 66 -1.81 -18.03 -2.85
C THR A 66 -1.70 -16.52 -3.07
N ALA A 67 -2.24 -15.75 -2.13
CA ALA A 67 -2.19 -14.31 -2.16
C ALA A 67 -1.79 -13.76 -0.78
N ILE A 68 -1.11 -12.62 -0.79
CA ILE A 68 -0.90 -11.78 0.40
C ILE A 68 -1.63 -10.46 0.20
N SER A 69 -2.16 -9.90 1.29
CA SER A 69 -2.78 -8.58 1.28
C SER A 69 -2.31 -7.75 2.46
N PHE A 70 -2.04 -6.48 2.20
CA PHE A 70 -1.59 -5.52 3.21
C PHE A 70 -2.05 -4.12 2.83
N GLN A 71 -2.17 -3.24 3.81
CA GLN A 71 -2.42 -1.83 3.56
C GLN A 71 -1.09 -1.10 3.37
N TYR A 72 -1.05 -0.20 2.38
CA TYR A 72 0.13 0.58 2.08
C TYR A 72 -0.25 1.99 1.63
N ASP A 73 0.42 2.99 2.18
CA ASP A 73 0.28 4.37 1.71
C ASP A 73 1.09 4.55 0.42
N ILE A 74 0.39 4.56 -0.72
CA ILE A 74 0.98 4.82 -2.03
C ILE A 74 1.10 6.33 -2.32
N GLY A 75 0.66 7.18 -1.41
CA GLY A 75 0.55 8.63 -1.57
C GLY A 75 -0.75 9.08 -2.23
N GLY A 76 -1.07 10.37 -2.11
CA GLY A 76 -2.18 11.00 -2.83
C GLY A 76 -1.86 11.30 -4.30
N PHE A 77 -2.82 11.95 -4.97
CA PHE A 77 -2.69 12.42 -6.36
C PHE A 77 -1.43 13.27 -6.57
N ASN A 78 -0.40 12.69 -7.20
CA ASN A 78 0.88 13.34 -7.47
C ASN A 78 1.67 12.51 -8.50
N GLU A 79 2.93 12.88 -8.77
CA GLU A 79 3.93 12.08 -9.50
C GLU A 79 4.37 10.81 -8.73
N ASN A 80 3.44 10.20 -7.98
CA ASN A 80 3.72 8.98 -7.26
C ASN A 80 3.70 7.78 -8.21
N ALA A 81 4.61 6.85 -8.03
CA ALA A 81 4.76 5.64 -8.81
C ALA A 81 4.92 4.44 -7.88
N VAL A 82 4.25 3.34 -8.24
CA VAL A 82 4.25 2.09 -7.51
C VAL A 82 5.11 1.08 -8.26
N ASN A 83 6.06 0.47 -7.55
CA ASN A 83 6.95 -0.53 -8.12
C ASN A 83 6.99 -1.79 -7.27
N LEU A 84 7.17 -2.92 -7.94
CA LEU A 84 7.44 -4.21 -7.33
C LEU A 84 8.86 -4.61 -7.70
N GLN A 85 9.71 -4.79 -6.71
CA GLN A 85 11.03 -5.37 -6.87
C GLN A 85 10.97 -6.85 -6.55
N TYR A 86 11.71 -7.65 -7.31
CA TYR A 86 11.83 -9.09 -7.12
C TYR A 86 13.29 -9.50 -7.33
N ILE A 87 13.81 -10.31 -6.40
CA ILE A 87 15.11 -10.96 -6.53
C ILE A 87 14.86 -12.37 -7.08
N SER A 88 15.26 -12.60 -8.33
CA SER A 88 15.13 -13.92 -8.95
C SER A 88 15.99 -14.97 -8.24
N GLU A 89 15.71 -16.25 -8.47
CA GLU A 89 16.53 -17.35 -7.93
C GLU A 89 17.99 -17.29 -8.38
N LEU A 90 18.27 -16.63 -9.51
CA LEU A 90 19.62 -16.38 -10.03
C LEU A 90 20.34 -15.22 -9.32
N GLY A 91 19.68 -14.54 -8.38
CA GLY A 91 20.19 -13.38 -7.67
C GLY A 91 20.00 -12.05 -8.41
N ASP A 92 19.43 -12.07 -9.63
CA ASP A 92 19.16 -10.83 -10.36
C ASP A 92 18.01 -10.05 -9.72
N ILE A 93 18.23 -8.76 -9.50
CA ILE A 93 17.20 -7.83 -9.09
C ILE A 93 16.44 -7.35 -10.32
N LYS A 94 15.13 -7.59 -10.36
CA LYS A 94 14.22 -7.08 -11.39
C LYS A 94 13.26 -6.08 -10.75
N ASN A 95 13.02 -4.96 -11.43
CA ASN A 95 12.08 -3.94 -10.99
C ASN A 95 10.92 -3.86 -12.00
N TYR A 96 9.70 -3.94 -11.50
CA TYR A 96 8.48 -3.87 -12.29
C TYR A 96 7.72 -2.61 -11.91
N ASN A 97 7.45 -1.76 -12.89
CA ASN A 97 6.57 -0.63 -12.70
C ASN A 97 5.11 -1.13 -12.73
N ILE A 98 4.43 -1.02 -11.60
CA ILE A 98 3.04 -1.49 -11.44
C ILE A 98 2.09 -0.36 -11.84
N ILE A 99 2.33 0.84 -11.32
CA ILE A 99 1.62 2.06 -11.68
C ILE A 99 2.68 3.15 -11.89
N GLY A 100 2.76 3.69 -13.11
CA GLY A 100 3.73 4.74 -13.45
C GLY A 100 3.36 6.12 -12.90
N TYR A 101 2.07 6.36 -12.68
CA TYR A 101 1.55 7.62 -12.17
C TYR A 101 0.23 7.40 -11.41
N VAL A 102 0.18 7.75 -10.13
CA VAL A 102 -1.02 7.69 -9.29
C VAL A 102 -1.89 8.92 -9.56
N TYR A 103 -2.81 8.78 -10.52
CA TYR A 103 -3.76 9.83 -10.90
C TYR A 103 -5.08 9.78 -10.14
N GLU A 104 -5.24 8.91 -9.14
CA GLU A 104 -6.43 8.88 -8.30
C GLU A 104 -6.18 8.13 -7.00
N PHE A 105 -7.14 8.22 -6.08
CA PHE A 105 -7.14 7.41 -4.87
C PHE A 105 -7.68 6.03 -5.19
N TYR A 106 -6.83 5.01 -5.05
CA TYR A 106 -7.22 3.62 -5.19
C TYR A 106 -7.55 3.05 -3.82
N SER A 107 -8.72 2.41 -3.69
CA SER A 107 -9.02 1.60 -2.51
C SER A 107 -8.25 0.28 -2.54
N HIS A 108 -8.08 -0.31 -3.73
CA HIS A 108 -7.37 -1.58 -3.93
C HIS A 108 -6.48 -1.58 -5.18
N ILE A 109 -5.34 -2.26 -5.08
CA ILE A 109 -4.49 -2.64 -6.22
C ILE A 109 -4.27 -4.15 -6.16
N TYR A 110 -4.71 -4.85 -7.19
CA TYR A 110 -4.45 -6.27 -7.40
C TYR A 110 -3.28 -6.45 -8.36
N ILE A 111 -2.31 -7.25 -7.95
CA ILE A 111 -1.11 -7.58 -8.73
C ILE A 111 -1.09 -9.10 -8.88
N ASP A 112 -1.50 -9.59 -10.04
CA ASP A 112 -1.49 -11.01 -10.35
C ASP A 112 -0.19 -11.35 -11.09
N ILE A 113 0.61 -12.24 -10.51
CA ILE A 113 1.81 -12.80 -11.11
C ILE A 113 1.41 -14.09 -11.83
N ILE A 114 1.28 -14.00 -13.15
CA ILE A 114 0.66 -15.02 -14.00
C ILE A 114 1.65 -16.14 -14.34
N SER A 115 2.89 -15.79 -14.63
CA SER A 115 3.93 -16.73 -15.03
C SER A 115 5.32 -16.16 -14.75
N ILE A 116 6.33 -17.03 -14.71
CA ILE A 116 7.75 -16.67 -14.60
C ILE A 116 8.46 -17.16 -15.86
N SER A 117 9.18 -16.28 -16.56
CA SER A 117 9.96 -16.65 -17.72
C SER A 117 11.18 -17.49 -17.33
N PRO A 118 11.79 -18.24 -18.26
CA PRO A 118 13.01 -19.01 -17.99
C PRO A 118 14.16 -18.15 -17.45
N GLU A 119 14.18 -16.85 -17.77
CA GLU A 119 15.17 -15.88 -17.32
C GLU A 119 14.78 -15.20 -15.99
N GLY A 120 13.76 -15.71 -15.29
CA GLY A 120 13.29 -15.20 -14.01
C GLY A 120 12.47 -13.90 -14.11
N LYS A 121 11.92 -13.55 -15.29
CA LYS A 121 11.05 -12.37 -15.42
C LYS A 121 9.61 -12.71 -15.07
N LEU A 122 9.00 -11.88 -14.23
CA LEU A 122 7.60 -12.00 -13.85
C LEU A 122 6.72 -11.43 -14.96
N ASN A 123 5.70 -12.18 -15.34
CA ASN A 123 4.59 -11.69 -16.15
C ASN A 123 3.48 -11.25 -15.19
N ILE A 124 3.21 -9.94 -15.17
CA ILE A 124 2.36 -9.31 -14.17
C ILE A 124 1.15 -8.68 -14.84
N LYS A 125 -0.03 -8.93 -14.28
CA LYS A 125 -1.27 -8.22 -14.60
C LYS A 125 -1.67 -7.38 -13.39
N VAL A 126 -2.09 -6.14 -13.64
CA VAL A 126 -2.48 -5.19 -12.61
C VAL A 126 -3.93 -4.76 -12.82
N GLU A 127 -4.72 -4.77 -11.76
CA GLU A 127 -6.09 -4.26 -11.73
C GLU A 127 -6.26 -3.33 -10.52
N THR A 128 -7.01 -2.25 -10.68
CA THR A 128 -7.23 -1.27 -9.60
C THR A 128 -8.72 -1.06 -9.35
N LEU A 129 -9.07 -0.75 -8.09
CA LEU A 129 -10.41 -0.34 -7.69
C LEU A 129 -10.34 0.98 -6.92
N LYS A 130 -11.42 1.76 -7.05
CA LYS A 130 -11.62 3.03 -6.34
C LYS A 130 -12.28 2.82 -4.99
#